data_AF-A0A1Q4DNF4-F1
#
_entry.id   AF-A0A1Q4DNF4-F1
#
_cell.length_a   1.000
_cell.length_b   1.000
_cell.length_c   1.000
_cell.angle_alpha   90.00
_cell.angle_beta   90.00
_cell.angle_gamma   90.00
#
_symmetry.space_group_name_H-M   'P 1'
#
loop_
_entity.id
_entity.type
_entity.pdbx_description
1 polymer ?
#
loop_
_entity_poly.entity_id
_entity_poly.type
_entity_poly.pdbx_seq_one_letter_code
_entity_poly.pdbx_strand_id
1 'polypeptide(L)'
;MRTESPIPVLDGLFIVRDSLAVFEPTEVSGHPAYRADGTTLTGCRIYTAIADYQGVATGTNPAGRKLADPCAGARRMAEMILSNLPPLR
;
A
#
# COMPACT_ATOMS: atom_id res chain seq x y z
N MET A 1 16.48 13.44 13.55
CA MET A 1 15.35 12.67 14.09
C MET A 1 14.89 11.70 13.02
N ARG A 2 15.12 10.39 13.19
CA ARG A 2 14.45 9.39 12.35
C ARG A 2 12.98 9.44 12.74
N THR A 3 12.13 9.85 11.81
CA THR A 3 10.70 9.56 11.92
C THR A 3 10.61 8.09 11.52
N GLU A 4 10.42 7.20 12.48
CA GLU A 4 10.25 5.78 12.22
C GLU A 4 8.78 5.53 11.85
N SER A 5 8.49 4.51 11.04
CA SER A 5 7.09 4.15 10.84
C SER A 5 6.59 3.57 12.16
N PRO A 6 5.35 3.89 12.59
CA PRO A 6 4.78 3.20 13.74
C PRO A 6 4.48 1.71 13.45
N ILE A 7 4.74 1.23 12.22
CA ILE A 7 4.37 -0.11 11.74
C ILE A 7 5.61 -0.78 11.12
N PRO A 8 6.20 -1.82 11.76
CA PRO A 8 7.50 -2.36 11.36
C PRO A 8 7.58 -2.84 9.91
N VAL A 9 6.51 -3.43 9.38
CA VAL A 9 6.52 -3.91 7.98
C VAL A 9 6.53 -2.79 6.94
N LEU A 10 6.16 -1.57 7.34
CA LEU A 10 6.11 -0.39 6.47
C LEU A 10 7.32 0.54 6.64
N ASP A 11 8.24 0.23 7.56
CA ASP A 11 9.47 1.01 7.78
C ASP A 11 10.29 1.21 6.51
N GLY A 12 10.39 0.17 5.69
CA GLY A 12 11.13 0.23 4.42
C GLY A 12 10.61 1.33 3.49
N LEU A 13 9.29 1.54 3.44
CA LEU A 13 8.68 2.60 2.62
C LEU A 13 8.94 3.98 3.22
N PHE A 14 8.96 4.08 4.54
CA PHE A 14 9.23 5.32 5.23
C PHE A 14 10.68 5.79 5.01
N ILE A 15 11.64 4.85 4.98
CA ILE A 15 13.05 5.14 4.68
C ILE A 15 13.22 5.74 3.28
N VAL A 16 12.45 5.28 2.30
CA VAL A 16 12.57 5.71 0.90
C VAL A 16 11.52 6.74 0.49
N ARG A 17 10.74 7.28 1.43
CA ARG A 17 9.57 8.13 1.15
C ARG A 17 9.88 9.31 0.23
N ASP A 18 11.05 9.94 0.41
CA ASP A 18 11.44 11.14 -0.33
C ASP A 18 11.85 10.82 -1.78
N SER A 19 12.01 9.53 -2.12
CA SER A 19 12.27 9.05 -3.49
C SER A 19 10.99 8.66 -4.25
N LEU A 20 9.85 8.62 -3.57
CA LEU A 20 8.57 8.27 -4.16
C LEU A 20 7.87 9.52 -4.71
N ALA A 21 7.18 9.35 -5.84
CA ALA A 21 6.36 10.42 -6.40
C ALA A 21 5.06 10.61 -5.61
N VAL A 22 4.57 9.55 -4.97
CA VAL A 22 3.43 9.57 -4.06
C VAL A 22 3.76 8.76 -2.82
N PHE A 23 3.52 9.32 -1.64
CA PHE A 23 3.60 8.65 -0.36
C PHE A 23 2.48 9.17 0.56
N GLU A 24 1.36 8.46 0.60
CA GLU A 24 0.13 8.91 1.29
C GLU A 24 -0.31 7.85 2.32
N PRO A 25 -0.40 8.20 3.62
CA PRO A 25 -1.01 7.32 4.62
C PRO A 25 -2.47 7.03 4.29
N THR A 26 -2.90 5.79 4.49
CA THR A 26 -4.27 5.35 4.25
C THR A 26 -4.62 4.15 5.13
N GLU A 27 -5.78 3.55 4.87
CA GLU A 27 -6.26 2.35 5.55
C GLU A 27 -6.99 1.46 4.54
N VAL A 28 -6.86 0.14 4.68
CA VAL A 28 -7.67 -0.84 3.95
C VAL A 28 -8.33 -1.78 4.96
N SER A 29 -9.66 -1.77 5.05
CA SER A 29 -10.41 -2.65 5.95
C SER A 29 -9.94 -2.62 7.41
N GLY A 30 -9.62 -1.45 7.96
CA GLY A 30 -9.09 -1.34 9.34
C GLY A 30 -7.58 -1.56 9.47
N HIS A 31 -6.90 -1.97 8.40
CA HIS A 31 -5.47 -2.20 8.40
C HIS A 31 -4.69 -0.97 7.93
N PRO A 32 -3.69 -0.51 8.69
CA PRO A 32 -2.83 0.59 8.28
C PRO A 32 -2.13 0.31 6.94
N ALA A 33 -2.07 1.32 6.08
CA ALA A 33 -1.47 1.19 4.76
C ALA A 33 -0.83 2.50 4.27
N TYR A 34 0.01 2.38 3.24
CA TYR A 34 0.48 3.51 2.45
C TYR A 34 0.16 3.29 0.98
N ARG A 35 -0.27 4.35 0.30
CA ARG A 35 -0.07 4.47 -1.14
C ARG A 35 1.36 4.93 -1.38
N ALA A 36 2.12 4.15 -2.15
CA ALA A 36 3.52 4.42 -2.43
C ALA A 36 3.84 4.16 -3.91
N ASP A 37 3.85 5.22 -4.70
CA ASP A 37 4.06 5.14 -6.15
C ASP A 37 5.38 5.80 -6.57
N GLY A 38 6.13 5.13 -7.44
CA GLY A 38 7.32 5.70 -8.09
C GLY A 38 6.99 6.63 -9.26
N THR A 39 5.73 6.77 -9.64
CA THR A 39 5.24 7.62 -10.73
C THR A 39 3.78 8.01 -10.50
N THR A 40 3.37 9.19 -10.97
CA THR A 40 1.98 9.67 -10.87
C THR A 40 1.07 9.22 -12.01
N LEU A 41 1.63 8.62 -13.07
CA LEU A 41 0.95 8.56 -14.37
C LEU A 41 0.13 7.27 -14.62
N THR A 42 0.53 6.13 -14.07
CA THR A 42 0.08 4.84 -14.64
C THR A 42 -0.15 3.72 -13.64
N GLY A 43 -0.29 3.98 -12.35
CA GLY A 43 -0.58 2.91 -11.40
C GLY A 43 -0.82 3.40 -10.00
N CYS A 44 -1.37 2.52 -9.18
CA CYS A 44 -1.46 2.71 -7.74
C CYS A 44 -0.94 1.44 -7.08
N ARG A 45 0.01 1.60 -6.16
CA ARG A 45 0.49 0.56 -5.27
C ARG A 45 0.10 0.91 -3.84
N ILE A 46 -0.63 0.01 -3.20
CA ILE A 46 -0.99 0.09 -1.80
C ILE A 46 -0.23 -0.99 -1.05
N TYR A 47 0.53 -0.57 -0.05
CA TYR A 47 1.23 -1.45 0.88
C TYR A 47 0.45 -1.47 2.17
N THR A 48 -0.13 -2.62 2.49
CA THR A 48 -1.00 -2.80 3.65
C THR A 48 -0.30 -3.68 4.67
N ALA A 49 -0.26 -3.23 5.92
CA ALA A 49 0.21 -4.02 7.03
C ALA A 49 -0.85 -5.02 7.46
N ILE A 50 -0.45 -6.27 7.63
CA ILE A 50 -1.38 -7.36 7.91
C ILE A 50 -1.15 -7.91 9.33
N ALA A 51 0.11 -8.07 9.72
CA ALA A 51 0.54 -8.36 11.09
C ALA A 51 1.96 -7.78 11.32
N ASP A 52 2.52 -7.97 12.51
CA ASP A 52 3.89 -7.53 12.79
C ASP A 52 4.87 -8.13 11.78
N TYR A 53 5.67 -7.24 11.15
CA TYR A 53 6.62 -7.58 10.09
C TYR A 53 6.02 -8.27 8.84
N GLN A 54 4.68 -8.33 8.71
CA GLN A 54 3.97 -8.95 7.58
C GLN A 54 3.05 -7.95 6.87
N GLY A 55 3.18 -7.86 5.56
CA GLY A 55 2.48 -6.88 4.75
C GLY A 55 2.32 -7.36 3.31
N VAL A 56 1.41 -6.73 2.58
CA VAL A 56 1.15 -7.02 1.18
C VAL A 56 1.23 -5.76 0.35
N ALA A 57 1.90 -5.84 -0.79
CA ALA A 57 1.84 -4.82 -1.83
C ALA A 57 0.81 -5.25 -2.87
N THR A 58 -0.21 -4.42 -3.07
CA THR A 58 -1.22 -4.63 -4.11
C THR A 58 -1.12 -3.53 -5.14
N GLY A 59 -1.26 -3.89 -6.41
CA GLY A 59 -1.20 -2.90 -7.48
C GLY A 59 -1.78 -3.44 -8.77
N THR A 60 -2.34 -2.54 -9.57
CA THR A 60 -2.84 -2.84 -10.91
C THR A 60 -1.89 -2.26 -11.95
N ASN A 61 -1.64 -3.01 -13.02
CA ASN A 61 -1.02 -2.46 -14.22
C ASN A 61 -2.14 -2.13 -15.22
N PRO A 62 -2.48 -0.85 -15.42
CA PRO A 62 -3.53 -0.46 -16.36
C PRO A 62 -3.07 -0.52 -17.83
N ALA A 63 -1.83 -0.93 -18.11
CA ALA A 63 -1.27 -1.04 -19.46
C ALA A 63 -1.45 0.25 -20.30
N GLY A 64 -1.16 1.41 -19.68
CA GLY A 64 -1.28 2.72 -20.32
C GLY A 64 -2.71 3.28 -20.41
N ARG A 65 -3.71 2.58 -19.88
CA ARG A 65 -5.10 3.08 -19.83
C ARG A 65 -5.26 4.06 -18.67
N LYS A 66 -5.98 5.16 -18.91
CA LYS A 66 -6.40 6.08 -17.85
C LYS A 66 -7.57 5.44 -17.08
N LEU A 67 -7.39 5.28 -15.77
CA LEU A 67 -8.45 4.83 -14.87
C LEU A 67 -9.13 6.04 -14.22
N ALA A 68 -10.43 5.93 -13.95
CA ALA A 68 -11.17 6.96 -13.21
C ALA A 68 -10.68 7.05 -11.75
N ASP A 69 -10.49 5.90 -11.11
CA ASP A 69 -9.77 5.74 -9.84
C ASP A 69 -8.61 4.76 -10.08
N PRO A 70 -7.35 5.24 -10.09
CA PRO A 70 -6.18 4.37 -10.30
C PRO A 70 -5.97 3.37 -9.15
N CYS A 71 -6.52 3.63 -7.96
CA CYS A 71 -6.35 2.83 -6.76
C CYS A 71 -7.47 1.81 -6.50
N ALA A 72 -8.61 1.92 -7.19
CA ALA A 72 -9.77 1.05 -6.95
C ALA A 72 -9.43 -0.45 -7.01
N GLY A 73 -8.66 -0.86 -8.02
CA GLY A 73 -8.27 -2.27 -8.18
C GLY A 73 -7.28 -2.74 -7.10
N ALA A 74 -6.28 -1.91 -6.76
CA ALA A 74 -5.33 -2.23 -5.70
C ALA A 74 -6.04 -2.38 -4.35
N ARG A 75 -6.90 -1.42 -4.00
CA ARG A 75 -7.72 -1.46 -2.78
C ARG A 75 -8.59 -2.71 -2.74
N ARG A 76 -9.28 -3.04 -3.84
CA ARG A 76 -10.13 -4.24 -3.90
C ARG A 76 -9.33 -5.53 -3.72
N MET A 77 -8.13 -5.63 -4.29
CA MET A 77 -7.26 -6.78 -4.09
C MET A 77 -6.82 -6.91 -2.62
N ALA A 78 -6.43 -5.80 -1.99
CA ALA A 78 -6.04 -5.81 -0.58
C ALA A 78 -7.21 -6.21 0.33
N GLU A 79 -8.41 -5.65 0.12
CA GLU A 79 -9.64 -6.05 0.83
C GLU A 79 -9.90 -7.56 0.72
N MET A 80 -9.79 -8.13 -0.48
CA MET A 80 -10.01 -9.57 -0.70
C MET A 80 -8.95 -10.43 -0.04
N ILE A 81 -7.69 -9.98 -0.02
CA ILE A 81 -6.62 -10.70 0.69
C ILE A 81 -6.94 -10.69 2.18
N LEU A 82 -7.18 -9.52 2.76
CA LEU A 82 -7.51 -9.35 4.18
C LEU A 82 -8.71 -10.18 4.62
N SER A 83 -9.78 -10.25 3.80
CA SER A 83 -10.97 -11.03 4.13
C SER A 83 -10.77 -12.55 4.14
N ASN A 84 -9.71 -13.03 3.50
CA ASN A 84 -9.41 -14.47 3.38
C ASN A 84 -8.24 -14.92 4.24
N LEU A 85 -7.60 -14.00 4.98
CA LEU A 85 -6.53 -14.39 5.87
C LEU A 85 -7.11 -15.10 7.10
N PRO A 86 -6.51 -16.22 7.51
CA PRO A 86 -6.82 -16.78 8.82
C PRO A 86 -6.47 -15.75 9.90
N PRO A 87 -7.07 -15.84 11.09
CA PRO A 87 -6.68 -15.01 12.22
C PRO A 87 -5.15 -15.10 12.42
N LEU A 88 -4.49 -13.97 12.29
CA LEU A 88 -3.04 -13.88 12.45
C LEU A 88 -2.73 -13.84 13.95
N ARG A 89 -1.68 -14.56 14.35
CA ARG A 89 -1.22 -14.63 15.75
C ARG A 89 -0.21 -13.54 16.02
#